data_AF-A0A537DE07-F1
#
_entry.id   AF-A0A537DE07-F1
#
_cell.length_a   1.000
_cell.length_b   1.000
_cell.length_c   1.000
_cell.angle_alpha   90.00
_cell.angle_beta   90.00
_cell.angle_gamma   90.00
#
_symmetry.space_group_name_H-M   'P 1'
#
loop_
_entity.id
_entity.type
_entity.pdbx_description
1 polymer ?
#
loop_
_entity_poly.entity_id
_entity_poly.type
_entity_poly.pdbx_seq_one_letter_code
_entity_poly.pdbx_strand_id
1 'polypeptide(L)' 'MILLDSSFLIGFEVETDTNHAKARGLMHEVAEAAYGPAVISDHIFDEVVTVTFARTKIEII' A
#
# COMPACT_ATOMS: atom_id res chain seq x y z
N MET A 1 11.72 8.61 -10.23
CA MET A 1 10.84 8.96 -9.10
C MET A 1 9.47 8.39 -9.43
N ILE A 2 8.87 7.68 -8.49
CA ILE A 2 7.53 7.09 -8.63
C ILE A 2 6.63 7.62 -7.51
N LEU A 3 5.39 7.95 -7.84
CA LEU A 3 4.36 8.25 -6.86
C LEU A 3 3.59 6.95 -6.59
N LEU A 4 3.59 6.48 -5.34
CA LEU A 4 2.85 5.29 -4.94
C LEU A 4 1.40 5.69 -4.63
N ASP A 5 0.45 5.05 -5.31
CA ASP A 5 -0.97 5.26 -5.07
C ASP A 5 -1.46 4.45 -3.87
N SER A 6 -2.59 4.87 -3.29
CA SER A 6 -3.22 4.20 -2.14
C SER A 6 -3.50 2.74 -2.41
N SER A 7 -4.00 2.41 -3.61
CA SER A 7 -4.32 1.04 -4.01
C SER A 7 -3.14 0.08 -3.91
N PHE A 8 -1.93 0.54 -4.25
CA PHE A 8 -0.71 -0.25 -4.16
C PHE A 8 -0.31 -0.51 -2.71
N LEU A 9 -0.35 0.54 -1.88
CA LEU A 9 0.04 0.47 -0.47
C LEU A 9 -0.94 -0.39 0.34
N ILE A 10 -2.24 -0.27 0.06
CA ILE A 10 -3.28 -1.12 0.66
C ILE A 10 -3.08 -2.58 0.22
N GLY A 11 -2.83 -2.83 -1.07
CA GLY A 11 -2.53 -4.17 -1.56
C GLY A 11 -1.29 -4.76 -0.88
N PHE A 12 -0.25 -3.95 -0.66
CA PHE A 12 0.95 -4.38 0.03
C PHE A 12 0.71 -4.75 1.51
N GLU A 13 -0.09 -3.96 2.24
CA GLU A 13 -0.30 -4.15 3.68
C GLU A 13 -1.42 -5.18 4.01
N VAL A 14 -2.51 -5.19 3.26
CA VAL A 14 -3.69 -6.02 3.56
C VAL A 14 -3.55 -7.42 2.97
N GLU A 15 -3.29 -8.43 3.81
CA GLU A 15 -3.06 -9.82 3.37
C GLU A 15 -4.23 -10.44 2.59
N THR A 16 -5.46 -10.02 2.88
CA THR A 16 -6.68 -10.51 2.22
C THR A 16 -6.97 -9.81 0.89
N ASP A 17 -6.14 -8.83 0.48
CA ASP A 17 -6.28 -8.19 -0.81
C ASP A 17 -5.88 -9.13 -1.95
N THR A 18 -6.66 -9.14 -3.02
CA THR A 18 -6.40 -10.01 -4.19
C THR A 18 -5.09 -9.66 -4.90
N ASN A 19 -4.58 -8.45 -4.71
CA ASN A 19 -3.30 -8.02 -5.28
C ASN A 19 -2.12 -8.16 -4.31
N HIS A 20 -2.32 -8.69 -3.10
CA HIS A 20 -1.28 -8.70 -2.06
C HIS A 20 0.04 -9.35 -2.51
N ALA A 21 -0.05 -10.54 -3.12
CA ALA A 21 1.13 -11.23 -3.63
C ALA A 21 1.89 -10.41 -4.70
N LYS A 22 1.16 -9.72 -5.58
CA LYS A 22 1.74 -8.88 -6.64
C LYS A 22 2.36 -7.62 -6.07
N ALA A 23 1.67 -6.93 -5.16
CA ALA A 23 2.16 -5.73 -4.50
C ALA A 23 3.43 -6.01 -3.69
N ARG A 24 3.46 -7.13 -2.96
CA ARG A 24 4.65 -7.58 -2.22
C ARG A 24 5.86 -7.83 -3.11
N GLY A 25 5.67 -8.46 -4.28
CA GLY A 25 6.74 -8.67 -5.25
C GLY A 25 7.31 -7.34 -5.77
N LEU A 26 6.43 -6.42 -6.17
CA LEU A 26 6.82 -5.10 -6.69
C LEU A 26 7.45 -4.20 -5.61
N MET A 27 7.06 -4.34 -4.34
CA MET A 27 7.65 -3.54 -3.26
C MET A 27 9.15 -3.79 -3.09
N HIS A 28 9.65 -4.98 -3.44
CA HIS A 28 11.08 -5.26 -3.46
C HIS A 28 11.81 -4.33 -4.44
N GLU A 29 11.29 -4.19 -5.66
CA GLU A 29 11.85 -3.32 -6.70
C GLU A 29 11.78 -1.84 -6.28
N VAL A 30 10.70 -1.45 -5.60
CA VAL A 30 10.55 -0.09 -5.04
C VAL A 30 11.60 0.16 -3.96
N ALA A 31 11.83 -0.78 -3.05
CA ALA A 31 12.82 -0.68 -1.97
C ALA A 31 14.26 -0.62 -2.50
N GLU A 32 14.54 -1.30 -3.61
CA GLU A 32 15.82 -1.23 -4.34
C GLU A 32 15.96 0.04 -5.20
N ALA A 33 15.00 0.95 -5.13
CA ALA A 33 14.95 2.18 -5.92
C ALA A 33 15.03 1.97 -7.44
N ALA A 34 14.51 0.84 -7.95
CA ALA A 34 14.48 0.52 -9.39
C ALA A 34 13.75 1.58 -10.23
N TYR A 35 12.84 2.33 -9.61
CA TYR A 35 12.06 3.42 -10.21
C TYR A 35 12.50 4.82 -9.74
N GLY A 36 13.65 4.92 -9.07
CA GLY A 36 14.10 6.10 -8.33
C GLY A 36 13.32 6.32 -7.02
N PRO A 37 13.37 7.53 -6.42
CA PRO A 37 12.72 7.80 -5.14
C PRO A 37 11.22 7.51 -5.19
N ALA A 38 10.72 6.81 -4.17
CA ALA A 38 9.29 6.58 -3.96
C ALA A 38 8.72 7.70 -3.07
N VAL A 39 7.60 8.27 -3.49
CA VAL A 39 6.92 9.35 -2.76
C VAL A 39 5.42 9.05 -2.66
N ILE A 40 4.78 9.66 -1.67
CA ILE A 40 3.32 9.70 -1.48
C ILE A 40 2.91 11.13 -1.18
N SER A 41 1.63 11.45 -1.38
CA SER A 41 1.04 12.72 -0.93
C SER A 41 0.33 12.54 0.42
N ASP A 42 0.04 13.65 1.09
CA ASP A 42 -0.73 13.63 2.34
C ASP A 42 -2.15 13.04 2.14
N HIS A 43 -2.77 13.27 0.97
CA HIS A 43 -4.05 12.69 0.63
C HIS A 43 -3.99 11.17 0.44
N ILE A 44 -2.91 10.67 -0.17
CA ILE A 44 -2.68 9.22 -0.32
C ILE A 44 -2.45 8.60 1.06
N PHE A 45 -1.71 9.26 1.94
CA PHE A 45 -1.52 8.78 3.30
C PHE A 45 -2.84 8.67 4.09
N ASP A 46 -3.69 9.69 4.03
CA ASP A 46 -5.00 9.69 4.70
C ASP A 46 -5.91 8.54 4.23
N GLU A 47 -5.95 8.31 2.92
CA GLU A 47 -6.72 7.21 2.34
C GLU A 47 -6.16 5.84 2.75
N VAL A 48 -4.84 5.64 2.70
CA VAL A 48 -4.20 4.37 3.07
C VAL A 48 -4.51 4.00 4.52
N VAL A 49 -4.36 4.95 5.45
CA VAL A 49 -4.66 4.73 6.87
C VAL A 49 -6.13 4.40 7.07
N THR A 50 -7.03 5.17 6.44
CA THR A 50 -8.48 4.98 6.56
C THR A 50 -8.94 3.61 6.02
N VAL A 51 -8.50 3.25 4.82
CA VAL A 51 -8.91 1.99 4.17
C VAL A 51 -8.27 0.78 4.85
N THR A 52 -6.98 0.86 5.20
CA THR A 52 -6.32 -0.23 5.94
C THR A 52 -7.01 -0.47 7.26
N PHE A 53 -7.34 0.58 8.01
CA PHE A 53 -8.10 0.45 9.26
C PHE A 53 -9.47 -0.18 9.06
N ALA A 54 -10.22 0.26 8.03
CA ALA A 54 -11.53 -0.30 7.73
C ALA A 54 -11.48 -1.78 7.32
N ARG A 55 -10.42 -2.22 6.64
CA ARG A 55 -10.26 -3.60 6.14
C ARG A 55 -9.60 -4.56 7.12
N THR A 56 -8.79 -4.06 8.04
CA THR A 56 -8.07 -4.88 9.04
C THR A 56 -8.75 -4.88 10.40
N LYS A 57 -9.73 -4.01 10.63
CA LYS A 57 -10.61 -4.12 11.80
C LYS A 57 -11.35 -5.46 11.76
N ILE A 58 -10.92 -6.36 12.62
CA ILE A 58 -11.77 -7.40 13.19
C ILE A 58 -12.93 -6.66 13.85
N GLU A 59 -14.17 -7.03 13.52
CA GLU A 59 -15.36 -6.63 14.26
C GLU A 59 -15.11 -6.88 15.76
N ILE A 60 -14.79 -5.84 16.52
CA ILE A 60 -14.94 -5.88 17.98
C ILE A 60 -16.44 -5.71 18.22
N ILE A 61 -17.17 -6.82 18.07
CA ILE A 61 -18.54 -6.98 18.56
C ILE A 61 -18.46 -7.66 19.93
#